data_AF-A0A1C1D172-F1
#
_entry.id   AF-A0A1C1D172-F1
#
_cell.length_a   1.000
_cell.length_b   1.000
_cell.length_c   1.000
_cell.angle_alpha   90.00
_cell.angle_beta   90.00
_cell.angle_gamma   90.00
#
_symmetry.space_group_name_H-M   'P 1'
#
loop_
_entity.id
_entity.type
_entity.pdbx_description
1 polymer ?
#
loop_
_entity_poly.entity_id
_entity_poly.type
_entity_poly.pdbx_seq_one_letter_code
_entity_poly.pdbx_strand_id
1 'polypeptide(L)'
;MSDLSVSERRIRPIQDAVASENWKQALQLCDKWAKKGERSDRFLAVKASVLVQQADKAQHDRGRQEVLDLCKRTPPVTDPEAIYQLQRTLKSLSLHEETPKLWERAVAVGKDTKDLYTRWLNQAIADNNWRSAQKV
;
A
#
# COMPACT_ATOMS: atom_id res chain seq x y z
N MET A 1 21.52 -12.28 -9.56
CA MET A 1 20.08 -12.55 -9.73
C MET A 1 19.57 -13.07 -8.41
N SER A 2 19.06 -12.20 -7.54
CA SER A 2 18.47 -12.63 -6.27
C SER A 2 17.08 -13.20 -6.53
N ASP A 3 16.79 -14.36 -5.92
CA ASP A 3 15.47 -14.97 -5.86
C ASP A 3 14.43 -13.88 -5.54
N LEU A 4 13.53 -13.60 -6.49
CA LEU A 4 12.31 -12.85 -6.19
C LEU A 4 11.69 -13.50 -4.95
N SER A 5 11.50 -12.70 -3.89
CA SER A 5 10.92 -13.19 -2.64
C SER A 5 9.62 -13.95 -2.93
N VAL A 6 9.25 -14.90 -2.07
CA VAL A 6 8.00 -15.66 -2.26
C VAL A 6 6.81 -14.70 -2.43
N SER A 7 6.82 -13.56 -1.73
CA SER A 7 5.83 -12.49 -1.90
C SER A 7 5.87 -11.83 -3.28
N GLU A 8 7.05 -11.54 -3.84
CA GLU A 8 7.20 -11.03 -5.22
C GLU A 8 6.57 -11.95 -6.26
N ARG A 9 6.87 -13.25 -6.18
CA ARG A 9 6.33 -14.25 -7.13
C ARG A 9 4.81 -14.35 -7.05
N ARG A 10 4.22 -14.06 -5.89
CA ARG A 10 2.77 -14.08 -5.66
C ARG A 10 2.09 -12.79 -6.12
N ILE A 11 2.75 -11.64 -5.94
CA ILE A 11 2.19 -10.31 -6.23
C ILE A 11 2.28 -9.99 -7.72
N ARG A 12 3.34 -10.40 -8.42
CA ARG A 12 3.53 -10.08 -9.84
C ARG A 12 2.32 -10.47 -10.72
N PRO A 13 1.75 -11.68 -10.63
CA PRO A 13 0.54 -12.01 -11.40
C PRO A 13 -0.67 -11.12 -11.06
N ILE A 14 -0.76 -10.60 -9.83
CA ILE A 14 -1.81 -9.65 -9.44
C ILE A 14 -1.56 -8.32 -10.15
N GLN A 15 -0.33 -7.83 -10.13
CA GLN A 15 0.06 -6.59 -10.80
C GLN A 15 -0.14 -6.66 -12.32
N ASP A 16 0.15 -7.80 -12.94
CA ASP A 16 -0.11 -8.03 -14.37
C ASP A 16 -1.61 -7.95 -14.69
N ALA A 17 -2.47 -8.52 -13.83
CA ALA A 17 -3.91 -8.42 -13.95
C ALA A 17 -4.42 -6.99 -13.72
N VAL A 18 -3.81 -6.24 -12.79
CA VAL A 18 -4.11 -4.82 -12.56
C VAL A 18 -3.71 -3.96 -13.75
N ALA A 19 -2.52 -4.20 -14.33
CA ALA A 19 -2.02 -3.46 -15.49
C ALA A 19 -2.85 -3.69 -16.77
N SER A 20 -3.57 -4.80 -16.84
CA SER A 20 -4.53 -5.11 -17.92
C SER A 20 -5.98 -4.78 -17.55
N GLU A 21 -6.21 -4.06 -16.44
CA GLU A 21 -7.53 -3.68 -15.91
C GLU A 21 -8.47 -4.89 -15.67
N ASN A 22 -7.91 -6.08 -15.54
CA ASN A 22 -8.66 -7.30 -15.26
C ASN A 22 -8.87 -7.45 -13.74
N TRP A 23 -9.71 -6.58 -13.18
CA TRP A 23 -9.99 -6.48 -11.74
C TRP A 23 -10.56 -7.77 -11.14
N LYS A 24 -11.34 -8.52 -11.92
CA LYS A 24 -11.90 -9.81 -11.50
C LYS A 24 -10.78 -10.84 -11.30
N GLN A 25 -9.85 -10.94 -12.25
CA GLN A 25 -8.70 -11.84 -12.14
C GLN A 25 -7.77 -11.40 -11.01
N ALA A 26 -7.51 -10.10 -10.89
CA ALA A 26 -6.69 -9.55 -9.81
C ALA A 26 -7.27 -9.94 -8.43
N LEU A 27 -8.59 -9.79 -8.23
CA LEU A 27 -9.25 -10.17 -6.98
C LEU A 27 -9.17 -11.67 -6.71
N GLN A 28 -9.39 -12.51 -7.74
CA GLN A 28 -9.25 -13.97 -7.60
C GLN A 28 -7.84 -14.39 -7.18
N LEU A 29 -6.81 -13.74 -7.72
CA LEU A 29 -5.42 -13.99 -7.34
C LEU A 29 -5.16 -13.52 -5.90
N CYS A 30 -5.69 -12.37 -5.49
CA CYS A 30 -5.65 -11.92 -4.10
C CYS A 30 -6.28 -12.96 -3.15
N ASP A 31 -7.49 -13.42 -3.44
CA ASP A 31 -8.18 -14.40 -2.59
C ASP A 31 -7.42 -15.74 -2.52
N LYS A 32 -6.85 -16.19 -3.64
CA LYS A 32 -6.01 -17.39 -3.69
C LYS A 32 -4.79 -17.27 -2.76
N TRP A 33 -4.05 -16.18 -2.84
CA TRP A 33 -2.84 -16.01 -2.03
C TRP A 33 -3.16 -15.71 -0.56
N ALA A 34 -4.26 -15.02 -0.29
CA ALA A 34 -4.76 -14.82 1.06
C ALA A 34 -5.13 -16.16 1.73
N LYS A 35 -5.77 -17.09 0.99
CA LYS A 35 -6.06 -18.45 1.49
C LYS A 35 -4.79 -19.27 1.73
N LYS A 36 -3.71 -19.00 0.98
CA LYS A 36 -2.39 -19.62 1.16
C LYS A 36 -1.53 -18.95 2.24
N GLY A 37 -2.11 -18.08 3.07
CA GLY A 37 -1.44 -17.46 4.21
C GLY A 37 -0.54 -16.28 3.86
N GLU A 38 -0.59 -15.74 2.64
CA GLU A 38 0.15 -14.51 2.32
C GLU A 38 -0.42 -13.32 3.11
N ARG A 39 0.44 -12.64 3.87
CA ARG A 39 0.06 -11.52 4.76
C ARG A 39 1.13 -10.41 4.80
N SER A 40 2.10 -10.44 3.88
CA SER A 40 3.08 -9.34 3.79
C SER A 40 2.40 -7.99 3.54
N ASP A 41 3.03 -6.92 4.02
CA ASP A 41 2.55 -5.55 3.88
C ASP A 41 2.24 -5.19 2.44
N ARG A 42 3.16 -5.55 1.54
CA ARG A 42 3.00 -5.32 0.11
C ARG A 42 1.81 -6.05 -0.47
N PHE A 43 1.59 -7.32 -0.08
CA PHE A 43 0.42 -8.07 -0.53
C PHE A 43 -0.88 -7.44 -0.01
N LEU A 44 -0.93 -7.07 1.27
CA LEU A 44 -2.13 -6.49 1.87
C LEU A 44 -2.46 -5.13 1.23
N ALA A 45 -1.46 -4.29 0.97
CA ALA A 45 -1.62 -3.02 0.27
C ALA A 45 -2.16 -3.22 -1.16
N VAL A 46 -1.61 -4.18 -1.91
CA VAL A 46 -2.10 -4.53 -3.25
C VAL A 46 -3.54 -5.06 -3.18
N LYS A 47 -3.85 -5.98 -2.26
CA LYS A 47 -5.20 -6.52 -2.09
C LYS A 47 -6.23 -5.43 -1.78
N ALA A 48 -5.90 -4.53 -0.86
CA ALA A 48 -6.76 -3.42 -0.50
C ALA A 48 -6.99 -2.48 -1.70
N SER A 49 -5.93 -2.18 -2.47
CA SER A 49 -6.06 -1.41 -3.71
C SER A 49 -6.90 -2.11 -4.77
N VAL A 50 -6.77 -3.43 -4.94
CA VAL A 50 -7.59 -4.20 -5.88
C VAL A 50 -9.06 -4.18 -5.49
N LEU A 51 -9.37 -4.18 -4.18
CA LEU A 51 -10.73 -4.08 -3.68
C LEU A 51 -11.36 -2.71 -3.95
N VAL A 52 -10.60 -1.63 -3.78
CA VAL A 52 -11.05 -0.27 -4.09
C VAL A 52 -11.37 -0.09 -5.57
N GLN A 53 -10.83 -0.92 -6.46
CA GLN A 53 -11.09 -0.84 -7.91
C GLN A 53 -12.27 -1.70 -8.36
N GLN A 54 -12.93 -2.44 -7.44
CA GLN A 54 -14.10 -3.24 -7.81
C GLN A 54 -15.33 -2.36 -8.02
N ALA A 55 -16.12 -2.69 -9.04
CA ALA A 55 -17.39 -2.02 -9.31
C ALA A 55 -18.47 -2.33 -8.25
N ASP A 56 -18.36 -3.48 -7.58
CA ASP A 56 -19.26 -3.85 -6.50
C ASP A 56 -19.03 -2.95 -5.27
N LYS A 57 -20.07 -2.27 -4.80
CA LYS A 57 -19.98 -1.31 -3.71
C LYS A 57 -19.51 -1.96 -2.40
N ALA A 58 -19.95 -3.18 -2.10
CA ALA A 58 -19.56 -3.86 -0.87
C ALA A 58 -18.05 -4.20 -0.88
N GLN A 59 -17.52 -4.63 -2.02
CA GLN A 59 -16.09 -4.85 -2.21
C GLN A 59 -15.29 -3.55 -2.17
N HIS A 60 -15.78 -2.49 -2.81
CA HIS A 60 -15.17 -1.16 -2.78
C HIS A 60 -15.08 -0.63 -1.35
N ASP A 61 -16.18 -0.67 -0.59
CA ASP A 61 -16.24 -0.19 0.80
C ASP A 61 -15.34 -1.05 1.72
N ARG A 62 -15.30 -2.36 1.49
CA ARG A 62 -14.34 -3.24 2.17
C ARG A 62 -12.89 -2.84 1.86
N GLY A 63 -12.59 -2.55 0.60
CA GLY A 63 -11.27 -2.06 0.18
C GLY A 63 -10.89 -0.77 0.87
N ARG A 64 -11.80 0.20 0.91
CA ARG A 64 -11.61 1.47 1.64
C ARG A 64 -11.31 1.23 3.11
N GLN A 65 -12.06 0.35 3.78
CA GLN A 65 -11.82 0.02 5.18
C GLN A 65 -10.46 -0.67 5.36
N GLU A 66 -10.11 -1.65 4.52
CA GLU A 66 -8.82 -2.35 4.60
C GLU A 66 -7.63 -1.38 4.40
N VAL A 67 -7.74 -0.38 3.50
CA VAL A 67 -6.71 0.66 3.35
C VAL A 67 -6.53 1.47 4.64
N LEU A 68 -7.64 1.92 5.25
CA LEU A 68 -7.60 2.70 6.48
C LEU A 68 -7.07 1.89 7.66
N ASP A 69 -7.43 0.61 7.76
CA ASP A 69 -6.94 -0.31 8.78
C ASP A 69 -5.43 -0.53 8.63
N LEU A 70 -4.92 -0.67 7.40
CA LEU A 70 -3.48 -0.77 7.13
C LEU A 70 -2.73 0.49 7.55
N CYS A 71 -3.31 1.67 7.32
CA CYS A 71 -2.71 2.94 7.74
C CYS A 71 -2.58 3.06 9.28
N LYS A 72 -3.47 2.40 10.02
CA LYS A 72 -3.53 2.43 11.49
C LYS A 72 -2.95 1.18 12.15
N ARG A 73 -2.47 0.22 11.36
CA ARG A 73 -2.02 -1.10 11.84
C ARG A 73 -0.86 -0.96 12.84
N THR A 74 -0.80 -1.93 13.76
CA THR A 74 0.32 -2.14 14.68
C THR A 74 0.83 -3.60 14.53
N PRO A 75 2.12 -3.83 14.23
CA PRO A 75 3.14 -2.83 13.94
C PRO A 75 2.83 -2.01 12.66
N PRO A 76 3.33 -0.77 12.56
CA PRO A 76 3.16 0.06 11.36
C PRO A 76 3.66 -0.64 10.11
N VAL A 77 3.10 -0.28 8.95
CA VAL A 77 3.64 -0.68 7.64
C VAL A 77 4.95 0.06 7.42
N THR A 78 6.04 -0.67 7.20
CA THR A 78 7.38 -0.09 6.97
C THR A 78 7.97 -0.44 5.61
N ASP A 79 7.28 -1.26 4.82
CA ASP A 79 7.69 -1.60 3.45
C ASP A 79 7.42 -0.40 2.52
N PRO A 80 8.44 0.19 1.86
CA PRO A 80 8.24 1.38 1.03
C PRO A 80 7.27 1.17 -0.12
N GLU A 81 7.29 0.00 -0.75
CA GLU A 81 6.41 -0.30 -1.89
C GLU A 81 4.95 -0.43 -1.45
N ALA A 82 4.72 -1.02 -0.27
CA ALA A 82 3.41 -1.04 0.36
C ALA A 82 2.92 0.38 0.71
N ILE A 83 3.78 1.25 1.24
CA ILE A 83 3.45 2.65 1.55
C ILE A 83 3.08 3.42 0.28
N TYR A 84 3.86 3.29 -0.80
CA TYR A 84 3.53 3.93 -2.08
C TYR A 84 2.20 3.43 -2.65
N GLN A 85 1.95 2.12 -2.58
CA GLN A 85 0.69 1.54 -3.03
C GLN A 85 -0.49 2.11 -2.23
N LEU A 86 -0.39 2.16 -0.90
CA LEU A 86 -1.41 2.75 -0.02
C LEU A 86 -1.61 4.23 -0.31
N GLN A 87 -0.54 5.02 -0.47
CA GLN A 87 -0.62 6.44 -0.79
C GLN A 87 -1.36 6.68 -2.11
N ARG A 88 -1.07 5.90 -3.15
CA ARG A 88 -1.78 5.98 -4.44
C ARG A 88 -3.26 5.68 -4.27
N THR A 89 -3.60 4.65 -3.50
CA THR A 89 -4.99 4.27 -3.21
C THR A 89 -5.72 5.31 -2.35
N LEU A 90 -5.05 5.90 -1.35
CA LEU A 90 -5.58 7.01 -0.54
C LEU A 90 -5.90 8.22 -1.42
N LYS A 91 -5.00 8.57 -2.34
CA LYS A 91 -5.23 9.66 -3.31
C LYS A 91 -6.44 9.36 -4.20
N SER A 92 -6.60 8.14 -4.72
CA SER A 92 -7.78 7.79 -5.53
C SER A 92 -9.08 7.81 -4.74
N LEU A 93 -9.03 7.55 -3.43
CA LEU A 93 -10.16 7.64 -2.52
C LEU A 93 -10.44 9.05 -2.00
N SER A 94 -9.66 10.06 -2.41
CA SER A 94 -9.68 11.42 -1.85
C SER A 94 -9.39 11.50 -0.35
N LEU A 95 -8.63 10.53 0.19
CA LEU A 95 -8.20 10.42 1.60
C LEU A 95 -6.71 10.77 1.77
N HIS A 96 -6.25 11.77 1.02
CA HIS A 96 -4.84 12.16 0.95
C HIS A 96 -4.28 12.65 2.30
N GLU A 97 -5.13 13.15 3.19
CA GLU A 97 -4.80 13.57 4.55
C GLU A 97 -4.28 12.45 5.46
N GLU A 98 -4.53 11.19 5.12
CA GLU A 98 -4.00 10.03 5.84
C GLU A 98 -2.56 9.70 5.43
N THR A 99 -2.09 10.22 4.29
CA THR A 99 -0.74 9.93 3.76
C THR A 99 0.38 10.38 4.69
N PRO A 100 0.39 11.62 5.24
CA PRO A 100 1.43 12.02 6.19
C PRO A 100 1.46 11.14 7.44
N LYS A 101 0.29 10.79 7.98
CA LYS A 101 0.18 9.93 9.17
C LYS A 101 0.76 8.54 8.92
N LEU A 102 0.54 7.98 7.72
CA LEU A 102 1.12 6.70 7.31
C LEU A 102 2.65 6.77 7.31
N TRP A 103 3.22 7.81 6.71
CA TRP A 103 4.68 8.02 6.70
C TRP A 103 5.25 8.26 8.10
N GLU A 104 4.65 9.15 8.90
CA GLU A 104 5.03 9.43 10.29
C GLU A 104 5.09 8.15 11.12
N ARG A 105 4.09 7.27 10.98
CA ARG A 105 4.07 5.98 11.69
C ARG A 105 5.15 5.02 11.21
N ALA A 106 5.44 4.99 9.91
CA ALA A 106 6.48 4.13 9.35
C ALA A 106 7.87 4.55 9.83
N VAL A 107 8.18 5.86 9.80
CA VAL A 107 9.47 6.39 10.22
C VAL A 107 9.67 6.32 11.75
N ALA A 108 8.60 6.33 12.54
CA ALA A 108 8.68 6.20 13.99
C ALA A 108 9.17 4.81 14.47
N VAL A 109 9.18 3.78 13.61
CA VAL A 109 9.66 2.42 13.96
C VAL A 109 11.18 2.37 14.19
N GLY A 110 11.93 3.38 13.74
CA GLY A 110 13.30 3.65 14.21
C GLY A 110 14.41 2.77 13.65
N LYS A 111 14.14 1.83 12.73
CA LYS A 111 15.17 1.02 12.07
C LYS A 111 15.39 1.51 10.64
N ASP A 112 16.63 1.94 10.35
CA ASP A 112 17.10 2.36 9.03
C ASP A 112 16.17 3.36 8.31
N THR A 113 15.63 4.28 9.10
CA THR A 113 14.58 5.22 8.70
C THR A 113 15.04 6.25 7.67
N LYS A 114 16.36 6.35 7.40
CA LYS A 114 16.91 7.33 6.46
C LYS A 114 16.36 7.13 5.05
N ASP A 115 16.22 5.88 4.59
CA ASP A 115 15.60 5.60 3.28
C ASP A 115 14.13 6.02 3.26
N LEU A 116 13.35 5.64 4.28
CA LEU A 116 11.94 6.03 4.42
C LEU A 116 11.75 7.55 4.52
N TYR A 117 12.59 8.25 5.29
CA TYR A 117 12.56 9.71 5.39
C TYR A 117 12.91 10.39 4.08
N THR A 118 13.94 9.91 3.37
CA THR A 118 14.34 10.46 2.07
C THR A 118 13.21 10.30 1.06
N ARG A 119 12.56 9.14 1.04
CA ARG A 119 11.39 8.86 0.20
C ARG A 119 10.21 9.75 0.54
N TRP A 120 9.88 9.89 1.82
CA TRP A 120 8.81 10.76 2.28
C TRP A 120 9.08 12.22 1.91
N LEU A 121 10.30 12.71 2.16
CA LEU A 121 10.71 14.07 1.84
C LEU A 121 10.61 14.35 0.33
N ASN A 122 11.16 13.47 -0.50
CA ASN A 122 11.07 13.61 -1.97
C ASN A 122 9.62 13.65 -2.45
N GLN A 123 8.75 12.86 -1.83
CA GLN A 123 7.32 12.86 -2.15
C GLN A 123 6.62 14.13 -1.67
N ALA A 124 6.90 14.60 -0.45
CA ALA A 124 6.38 15.86 0.08
C ALA A 124 6.81 17.07 -0.75
N ILE A 125 8.04 17.05 -1.29
CA ILE A 125 8.54 18.04 -2.25
C ILE A 125 7.73 17.97 -3.55
N ALA A 126 7.55 16.77 -4.13
CA ALA A 126 6.79 16.59 -5.37
C ALA A 126 5.32 17.04 -5.25
N ASP A 127 4.71 16.88 -4.07
CA ASP A 127 3.33 17.28 -3.79
C ASP A 127 3.20 18.76 -3.32
N ASN A 128 4.28 19.57 -3.36
CA ASN A 128 4.35 20.94 -2.81
C ASN A 128 3.94 21.05 -1.33
N ASN A 129 4.02 19.96 -0.56
CA ASN A 129 3.59 19.85 0.83
C ASN A 129 4.78 19.60 1.79
N TRP A 130 5.86 20.35 1.59
CA TRP A 130 7.12 20.18 2.31
C TRP A 130 7.02 20.37 3.84
N ARG A 131 6.00 21.10 4.32
CA ARG A 131 5.77 21.30 5.76
C ARG A 131 5.44 20.00 6.50
N SER A 132 4.88 19.00 5.83
CA SER A 132 4.57 17.70 6.45
C SER A 132 5.83 16.92 6.84
N ALA A 133 6.91 17.03 6.06
CA ALA A 133 8.14 16.26 6.26
C ALA A 133 9.16 16.92 7.21
N GLN A 134 8.94 18.16 7.66
CA GLN A 134 9.87 18.87 8.55
C GLN A 134 9.74 18.52 10.03
N LYS A 135 8.70 17.79 10.45
CA LYS A 135 8.53 17.39 11.85
C LYS A 135 9.26 16.08 12.14
N VAL A 136 10.57 16.18 12.29
CA VAL A 136 11.43 15.23 13.02
C VAL A 136 12.22 16.04 14.02
#